data_AF-A0A968L5N1-F1
#
_entry.id   AF-A0A968L5N1-F1
#
_cell.length_a   1.000
_cell.length_b   1.000
_cell.length_c   1.000
_cell.angle_alpha   90.00
_cell.angle_beta   90.00
_cell.angle_gamma   90.00
#
_symmetry.space_group_name_H-M   'P 1'
#
loop_
_entity.id
_entity.type
_entity.pdbx_description
1 polymer ?
#
loop_
_entity_poly.entity_id
_entity_poly.type
_entity_poly.pdbx_seq_one_letter_code
_entity_poly.pdbx_strand_id
1 'polypeptide(L)'
;MHALPDAGHRHHAALTPRIDALPGLADALDAPSPDLPERLADEHRFIVGNLVPHMEQAEATLYPQLERLMQNRHSMTPMRREHDEVRALIREMGVLIERDLTLGTRLRLRRVLLHLYSILKIHLGEEQAYIGVLDHNLSDEEQLELARALEHATQA
;
A
#
# COMPACT_ATOMS: atom_id res chain seq x y z
N MET A 1 -7.50 6.44 -24.92
CA MET A 1 -6.98 5.20 -24.30
C MET A 1 -6.43 5.62 -22.95
N HIS A 2 -7.06 5.23 -21.84
CA HIS A 2 -6.72 5.74 -20.50
C HIS A 2 -5.57 4.94 -19.89
N ALA A 3 -4.37 5.08 -20.46
CA ALA A 3 -3.22 4.24 -20.12
C ALA A 3 -2.86 4.32 -18.63
N LEU A 4 -2.94 5.52 -18.02
CA LEU A 4 -2.60 5.75 -16.63
C LEU A 4 -3.66 5.19 -15.65
N PRO A 5 -4.97 5.49 -15.78
CA PRO A 5 -6.01 4.82 -14.99
C PRO A 5 -5.97 3.30 -15.09
N ASP A 6 -5.76 2.74 -16.28
CA ASP A 6 -5.71 1.29 -16.46
C ASP A 6 -4.50 0.66 -15.75
N ALA A 7 -3.34 1.32 -15.78
CA ALA A 7 -2.14 0.89 -15.05
C ALA A 7 -2.34 0.97 -13.53
N GLY A 8 -2.91 2.07 -13.04
CA GLY A 8 -3.24 2.25 -11.62
C GLY A 8 -4.21 1.19 -11.10
N HIS A 9 -5.31 0.95 -11.82
CA HIS A 9 -6.27 -0.10 -11.46
C HIS A 9 -5.63 -1.49 -11.41
N ARG A 10 -4.79 -1.85 -12.39
CA ARG A 10 -4.08 -3.14 -12.38
C ARG A 10 -3.17 -3.26 -11.16
N HIS A 11 -2.46 -2.19 -10.82
CA HIS A 11 -1.57 -2.16 -9.67
C HIS A 11 -2.36 -2.38 -8.36
N HIS A 12 -3.45 -1.63 -8.17
CA HIS A 12 -4.32 -1.77 -7.00
C HIS A 12 -5.03 -3.12 -6.93
N ALA A 13 -5.40 -3.70 -8.08
CA ALA A 13 -6.05 -5.00 -8.16
C ALA A 13 -5.15 -6.14 -7.64
N ALA A 14 -3.82 -6.02 -7.76
CA ALA A 14 -2.88 -6.98 -7.20
C ALA A 14 -2.77 -6.87 -5.66
N LEU A 15 -2.89 -5.66 -5.11
CA LEU A 15 -2.76 -5.39 -3.67
C LEU A 15 -4.05 -5.66 -2.89
N THR A 16 -5.19 -5.32 -3.48
CA THR A 16 -6.50 -5.31 -2.82
C THR A 16 -6.87 -6.65 -2.15
N PRO A 17 -6.71 -7.83 -2.81
CA PRO A 17 -7.08 -9.10 -2.18
C PRO A 17 -6.30 -9.41 -0.90
N ARG A 18 -5.03 -8.99 -0.83
CA ARG A 18 -4.17 -9.21 0.34
C ARG A 18 -4.51 -8.23 1.45
N ILE A 19 -4.77 -6.97 1.11
CA ILE A 19 -5.26 -5.95 2.06
C ILE A 19 -6.60 -6.38 2.67
N ASP A 20 -7.54 -6.84 1.85
CA ASP A 20 -8.87 -7.29 2.29
C ASP A 20 -8.82 -8.56 3.18
N ALA A 21 -7.72 -9.31 3.14
CA ALA A 21 -7.50 -10.47 4.00
C ALA A 21 -6.99 -10.12 5.42
N LEU A 22 -6.45 -8.91 5.63
CA LEU A 22 -5.83 -8.50 6.90
C LEU A 22 -6.79 -8.60 8.11
N PRO A 23 -8.08 -8.20 8.04
CA PRO A 23 -9.01 -8.39 9.15
C PRO A 23 -9.21 -9.87 9.52
N GLY A 24 -9.26 -10.77 8.54
CA GLY A 24 -9.38 -12.21 8.78
C GLY A 24 -8.13 -12.79 9.45
N LEU A 25 -6.94 -12.27 9.11
CA LEU A 25 -5.70 -12.62 9.81
C LEU A 25 -5.67 -12.08 11.24
N ALA A 26 -6.25 -10.89 11.45
CA ALA A 26 -6.42 -10.29 12.77
C ALA A 26 -7.36 -11.11 13.66
N ASP A 27 -8.46 -11.62 13.09
CA ASP A 27 -9.42 -12.49 13.79
C ASP A 27 -8.81 -13.86 14.14
N ALA A 28 -7.96 -14.42 13.28
CA ALA A 28 -7.26 -15.67 13.54
C ALA A 28 -6.34 -15.61 14.79
N LEU A 29 -5.95 -14.41 15.24
CA LEU A 29 -5.18 -14.24 16.47
C LEU A 29 -5.99 -14.54 17.75
N ASP A 30 -7.33 -14.58 17.68
CA ASP A 30 -8.15 -14.91 18.87
C ASP A 30 -8.05 -16.39 19.24
N ALA A 31 -7.95 -17.26 18.22
CA ALA A 31 -7.76 -18.69 18.35
C ALA A 31 -6.69 -19.17 17.36
N PRO A 32 -5.38 -19.01 17.69
CA PRO A 32 -4.29 -19.32 16.77
C PRO A 32 -4.26 -20.80 16.36
N SER A 33 -4.30 -21.03 15.05
CA SER A 33 -4.03 -22.32 14.45
C SER A 33 -2.51 -22.56 14.30
N PRO A 34 -2.05 -23.81 14.19
CA PRO A 34 -0.62 -24.11 14.04
C PRO A 34 0.06 -23.46 12.83
N ASP A 35 -0.70 -23.17 11.77
CA ASP A 35 -0.24 -22.53 10.53
C ASP A 35 -0.25 -20.99 10.59
N LEU A 36 -0.81 -20.38 11.65
CA LEU A 36 -0.92 -18.92 11.76
C LEU A 36 0.44 -18.19 11.64
N PRO A 37 1.54 -18.67 12.25
CA PRO A 37 2.85 -18.02 12.09
C PRO A 37 3.31 -17.93 10.63
N GLU A 38 3.15 -19.01 9.85
CA GLU A 38 3.53 -19.00 8.44
C GLU A 38 2.64 -18.06 7.62
N ARG A 39 1.34 -18.02 7.91
CA ARG A 39 0.40 -17.07 7.27
C ARG A 39 0.76 -15.61 7.56
N LEU A 40 1.16 -15.30 8.80
CA LEU A 40 1.64 -13.97 9.18
C LEU A 40 2.95 -13.62 8.46
N ALA A 41 3.87 -14.57 8.37
CA ALA A 41 5.13 -14.39 7.66
C ALA A 41 4.91 -14.20 6.15
N ASP A 42 4.01 -14.96 5.55
CA ASP A 42 3.62 -14.81 4.14
C ASP A 42 3.01 -13.45 3.85
N GLU A 43 2.10 -12.98 4.72
CA GLU A 43 1.52 -11.65 4.60
C GLU A 43 2.58 -10.54 4.71
N HIS A 44 3.49 -10.67 5.67
CA HIS A 44 4.59 -9.73 5.81
C HIS A 44 5.52 -9.72 4.58
N ARG A 45 5.87 -10.91 4.03
CA ARG A 45 6.67 -11.02 2.79
C ARG A 45 5.97 -10.38 1.60
N PHE A 46 4.67 -10.61 1.44
CA PHE A 46 3.88 -9.97 0.38
C PHE A 46 3.94 -8.44 0.52
N ILE A 47 3.66 -7.91 1.72
CA ILE A 47 3.67 -6.48 2.00
C ILE A 47 5.04 -5.86 1.69
N VAL A 48 6.13 -6.46 2.18
CA VAL A 48 7.49 -5.94 1.95
C VAL A 48 7.88 -6.04 0.46
N GLY A 49 7.49 -7.13 -0.22
CA GLY A 49 7.87 -7.37 -1.61
C GLY A 49 7.02 -6.64 -2.64
N ASN A 50 5.81 -6.19 -2.29
CA ASN A 50 4.86 -5.61 -3.26
C ASN A 50 4.38 -4.22 -2.84
N LEU A 51 3.87 -4.09 -1.60
CA LEU A 51 3.28 -2.82 -1.14
C LEU A 51 4.34 -1.74 -0.91
N VAL A 52 5.52 -2.09 -0.38
CA VAL A 52 6.60 -1.11 -0.18
C VAL A 52 7.14 -0.58 -1.51
N PRO A 53 7.51 -1.41 -2.49
CA PRO A 53 7.91 -0.94 -3.83
C PRO A 53 6.83 -0.10 -4.52
N HIS A 54 5.56 -0.46 -4.38
CA HIS A 54 4.43 0.35 -4.86
C HIS A 54 4.49 1.78 -4.32
N MET A 55 4.54 1.95 -3.00
CA MET A 55 4.59 3.25 -2.34
C MET A 55 5.82 4.08 -2.76
N GLU A 56 6.98 3.43 -2.84
CA GLU A 56 8.23 4.10 -3.26
C GLU A 56 8.16 4.58 -4.71
N GLN A 57 7.58 3.77 -5.60
CA GLN A 57 7.41 4.16 -7.00
C GLN A 57 6.42 5.32 -7.14
N ALA A 58 5.26 5.26 -6.47
CA ALA A 58 4.29 6.36 -6.47
C ALA A 58 4.92 7.68 -5.97
N GLU A 59 5.73 7.61 -4.91
CA GLU A 59 6.48 8.77 -4.39
C GLU A 59 7.52 9.33 -5.36
N ALA A 60 8.19 8.46 -6.11
CA ALA A 60 9.22 8.83 -7.08
C ALA A 60 8.64 9.37 -8.40
N THR A 61 7.39 9.03 -8.73
CA THR A 61 6.83 9.25 -10.07
C THR A 61 5.55 10.08 -10.08
N LEU A 62 4.49 9.61 -9.42
CA LEU A 62 3.18 10.28 -9.41
C LEU A 62 3.21 11.58 -8.61
N TYR A 63 3.86 11.58 -7.45
CA TYR A 63 3.79 12.72 -6.52
C TYR A 63 4.43 13.99 -7.10
N PRO A 64 5.60 13.95 -7.76
CA PRO A 64 6.15 15.13 -8.43
C PRO A 64 5.23 15.73 -9.49
N GLN A 65 4.45 14.90 -10.22
CA GLN A 65 3.52 15.39 -11.23
C GLN A 65 2.30 16.06 -10.61
N LEU A 66 1.75 15.48 -9.55
CA LEU A 66 0.67 16.10 -8.78
C LEU A 66 1.10 17.42 -8.14
N GLU A 67 2.30 17.47 -7.57
CA GLU A 67 2.86 18.70 -7.02
C GLU A 67 3.03 19.77 -8.10
N ARG A 68 3.55 19.41 -9.28
CA ARG A 68 3.68 20.33 -10.43
C ARG A 68 2.33 20.92 -10.83
N LEU A 69 1.30 20.09 -10.98
CA LEU A 69 -0.06 20.54 -11.32
C LEU A 69 -0.64 21.47 -10.25
N MET A 70 -0.30 21.24 -8.99
CA MET A 70 -0.76 22.03 -7.84
C MET A 70 0.19 23.18 -7.47
N GLN A 71 1.04 23.62 -8.41
CA GLN A 71 1.97 24.74 -8.24
C GLN A 71 2.94 24.57 -7.05
N ASN A 72 3.37 23.33 -6.79
CA ASN A 72 4.35 22.93 -5.78
C ASN A 72 4.00 23.35 -4.34
N ARG A 73 2.71 23.44 -4.00
CA ARG A 73 2.24 23.82 -2.64
C ARG A 73 2.29 22.68 -1.62
N HIS A 74 3.28 21.79 -1.73
CA HIS A 74 3.43 20.60 -0.87
C HIS A 74 2.17 19.71 -0.80
N SER A 75 1.45 19.58 -1.92
CA SER A 75 0.14 18.94 -1.99
C SER A 75 0.16 17.45 -1.64
N MET A 76 1.31 16.78 -1.77
CA MET A 76 1.46 15.35 -1.47
C MET A 76 2.02 15.06 -0.08
N THR A 77 2.16 16.07 0.78
CA THR A 77 2.57 15.88 2.18
C THR A 77 1.67 14.90 2.94
N PRO A 78 0.31 14.92 2.80
CA PRO A 78 -0.56 13.96 3.47
C PRO A 78 -0.22 12.50 3.09
N MET A 79 -0.15 12.22 1.78
CA MET A 79 0.17 10.88 1.26
C MET A 79 1.54 10.37 1.73
N ARG A 80 2.55 11.24 1.80
CA ARG A 80 3.88 10.86 2.35
C ARG A 80 3.81 10.49 3.84
N ARG A 81 3.01 11.22 4.63
CA ARG A 81 2.81 10.90 6.04
C ARG A 81 2.08 9.58 6.24
N GLU A 82 1.11 9.27 5.38
CA GLU A 82 0.45 7.96 5.38
C GLU A 82 1.45 6.84 5.07
N HIS A 83 2.29 7.01 4.04
CA HIS A 83 3.35 6.04 3.76
C HIS A 83 4.31 5.85 4.94
N ASP A 84 4.69 6.93 5.63
CA ASP A 84 5.55 6.83 6.82
C ASP A 84 4.89 6.02 7.95
N GLU A 85 3.58 6.20 8.16
CA GLU A 85 2.80 5.43 9.13
C GLU A 85 2.69 3.96 8.70
N VAL A 86 2.37 3.69 7.42
CA VAL A 86 2.34 2.33 6.86
C VAL A 86 3.69 1.65 7.07
N ARG A 87 4.81 2.32 6.72
CA ARG A 87 6.16 1.78 6.95
C ARG A 87 6.43 1.50 8.42
N ALA A 88 5.96 2.34 9.33
CA ALA A 88 6.10 2.12 10.77
C ALA A 88 5.34 0.87 11.24
N LEU A 89 4.10 0.69 10.77
CA LEU A 89 3.27 -0.48 11.07
C LEU A 89 3.86 -1.77 10.48
N ILE A 90 4.40 -1.73 9.26
CA ILE A 90 5.08 -2.87 8.63
C ILE A 90 6.30 -3.29 9.46
N ARG A 91 7.13 -2.32 9.90
CA ARG A 91 8.26 -2.61 10.79
C ARG A 91 7.79 -3.20 12.13
N GLU A 92 6.71 -2.68 12.72
CA GLU A 92 6.15 -3.24 13.96
C GLU A 92 5.66 -4.69 13.73
N MET A 93 4.97 -4.96 12.61
CA MET A 93 4.54 -6.30 12.24
C MET A 93 5.72 -7.26 12.16
N GLY A 94 6.78 -6.89 11.41
CA GLY A 94 7.98 -7.72 11.27
C GLY A 94 8.65 -8.05 12.61
N VAL A 95 8.68 -7.12 13.56
CA VAL A 95 9.22 -7.39 14.91
C VAL A 95 8.30 -8.29 15.74
N LEU A 96 6.97 -8.21 15.53
CA LEU A 96 6.00 -8.97 16.31
C LEU A 96 5.82 -10.41 15.83
N ILE A 97 5.95 -10.68 14.52
CA ILE A 97 5.81 -12.05 13.97
C ILE A 97 6.94 -12.99 14.40
N GLU A 98 8.11 -12.43 14.72
CA GLU A 98 9.28 -13.19 15.23
C GLU A 98 9.18 -13.52 16.73
N ARG A 99 8.10 -13.11 17.41
CA ARG A 99 7.90 -13.32 18.85
C ARG A 99 6.90 -14.43 19.11
N ASP A 100 7.00 -15.01 20.31
CA ASP A 100 5.97 -15.91 20.82
C ASP A 100 4.59 -15.22 20.83
N LEU A 101 3.56 -15.95 20.39
CA LEU A 101 2.17 -15.50 20.30
C LEU A 101 1.47 -15.46 21.67
N THR A 102 2.12 -14.82 22.65
CA THR A 102 1.52 -14.45 23.93
C THR A 102 0.28 -13.58 23.71
N LEU A 103 -0.61 -13.49 24.70
CA LEU A 103 -1.79 -12.61 24.61
C LEU A 103 -1.40 -11.16 24.25
N GLY A 104 -0.33 -10.64 24.85
CA GLY A 104 0.16 -9.28 24.57
C GLY A 104 0.64 -9.11 23.12
N THR A 105 1.41 -10.07 22.60
CA THR A 105 1.87 -10.07 21.20
C THR A 105 0.67 -10.12 20.24
N ARG A 106 -0.30 -10.99 20.51
CA ARG A 106 -1.50 -11.16 19.67
C ARG A 106 -2.35 -9.89 19.62
N LEU A 107 -2.59 -9.24 20.75
CA LEU A 107 -3.34 -7.98 20.79
C LEU A 107 -2.63 -6.87 19.99
N ARG A 108 -1.30 -6.79 20.07
CA ARG A 108 -0.51 -5.82 19.29
C ARG A 108 -0.55 -6.13 17.79
N LEU A 109 -0.36 -7.39 17.40
CA LEU A 109 -0.47 -7.82 16.01
C LEU A 109 -1.86 -7.49 15.45
N ARG A 110 -2.92 -7.80 16.20
CA ARG A 110 -4.30 -7.50 15.80
C ARG A 110 -4.48 -6.01 15.52
N ARG A 111 -3.99 -5.15 16.42
CA ARG A 111 -4.02 -3.69 16.24
C ARG A 111 -3.28 -3.27 14.97
N VAL A 112 -2.07 -3.79 14.75
CA VAL A 112 -1.26 -3.46 13.57
C VAL A 112 -1.97 -3.87 12.28
N LEU A 113 -2.50 -5.09 12.20
CA LEU A 113 -3.21 -5.61 11.04
C LEU A 113 -4.47 -4.78 10.71
N LEU A 114 -5.28 -4.46 11.71
CA LEU A 114 -6.49 -3.66 11.52
C LEU A 114 -6.17 -2.20 11.17
N HIS A 115 -5.07 -1.66 11.71
CA HIS A 115 -4.62 -0.32 11.36
C HIS A 115 -4.12 -0.29 9.91
N LEU A 116 -3.27 -1.23 9.50
CA LEU A 116 -2.82 -1.40 8.12
C LEU A 116 -4.01 -1.52 7.16
N TYR A 117 -4.99 -2.37 7.47
CA TYR A 117 -6.21 -2.47 6.67
C TYR A 117 -6.88 -1.09 6.51
N SER A 118 -7.15 -0.41 7.62
CA SER A 118 -7.91 0.84 7.61
C SER A 118 -7.21 1.94 6.81
N ILE A 119 -5.91 2.16 7.05
CA ILE A 119 -5.15 3.20 6.36
C ILE A 119 -4.99 2.87 4.88
N LEU A 120 -4.72 1.61 4.52
CA LEU A 120 -4.52 1.21 3.13
C LEU A 120 -5.81 1.28 2.31
N LYS A 121 -6.97 0.96 2.88
CA LYS A 121 -8.25 1.11 2.17
C LYS A 121 -8.57 2.57 1.83
N ILE A 122 -8.23 3.48 2.74
CA ILE A 122 -8.39 4.92 2.50
C ILE A 122 -7.38 5.38 1.45
N HIS A 123 -6.12 5.03 1.64
CA HIS A 123 -5.01 5.40 0.78
C HIS A 123 -5.22 5.01 -0.69
N LEU A 124 -5.64 3.77 -0.96
CA LEU A 124 -5.92 3.32 -2.34
C LEU A 124 -7.05 4.14 -2.99
N GLY A 125 -8.06 4.54 -2.21
CA GLY A 125 -9.13 5.41 -2.69
C GLY A 125 -8.64 6.83 -3.03
N GLU A 126 -7.73 7.37 -2.21
CA GLU A 126 -7.11 8.69 -2.45
C GLU A 126 -6.21 8.67 -3.68
N GLU A 127 -5.35 7.65 -3.82
CA GLU A 127 -4.50 7.48 -4.99
C GLU A 127 -5.34 7.33 -6.27
N GLN A 128 -6.45 6.58 -6.24
CA GLN A 128 -7.35 6.47 -7.38
C GLN A 128 -7.96 7.83 -7.79
N ALA A 129 -8.28 8.68 -6.82
CA ALA A 129 -8.75 10.04 -7.09
C ALA A 129 -7.64 10.89 -7.72
N TYR A 130 -6.39 10.78 -7.23
CA TYR A 130 -5.25 11.50 -7.79
C TYR A 130 -4.87 11.03 -9.20
N ILE A 131 -4.97 9.72 -9.49
CA ILE A 131 -4.81 9.18 -10.84
C ILE A 131 -5.85 9.81 -11.78
N GLY A 132 -7.10 9.95 -11.32
CA GLY A 132 -8.12 10.67 -12.07
C GLY A 132 -7.74 12.12 -12.36
N VAL A 133 -7.15 12.84 -11.41
CA VAL A 133 -6.65 14.21 -11.64
C VAL A 133 -5.55 14.22 -12.71
N LEU A 134 -4.60 13.28 -12.66
CA LEU A 134 -3.51 13.18 -13.64
C LEU A 134 -4.04 12.87 -15.05
N ASP A 135 -4.97 11.92 -15.18
CA ASP A 135 -5.60 11.53 -16.47
C ASP A 135 -6.29 12.72 -17.16
N HIS A 136 -6.91 13.63 -16.40
CA HIS A 136 -7.60 14.79 -16.97
C HIS A 136 -6.68 15.99 -17.28
N ASN A 137 -5.45 16.01 -16.74
CA ASN A 137 -4.59 17.19 -16.79
C ASN A 137 -3.24 16.97 -17.48
N LEU A 138 -2.87 15.71 -17.77
CA LEU A 138 -1.64 15.37 -18.49
C LEU A 138 -1.92 15.04 -19.95
N SER A 139 -0.93 15.29 -20.80
CA SER A 139 -0.95 14.84 -22.20
C SER A 139 -0.86 13.31 -22.31
N ASP A 140 -1.29 12.75 -23.43
CA ASP A 140 -1.22 11.30 -23.69
C ASP A 140 0.20 10.72 -23.55
N GLU A 141 1.22 11.51 -23.91
CA GLU A 141 2.63 11.12 -23.79
C GLU A 141 3.06 11.04 -22.30
N GLU A 142 2.76 12.09 -21.52
CA GLU A 142 3.04 12.10 -20.07
C GLU A 142 2.28 10.98 -19.33
N GLN A 143 1.03 10.71 -19.73
CA GLN A 143 0.26 9.61 -19.16
C GLN A 143 0.88 8.24 -19.47
N LEU A 144 1.37 8.03 -20.69
CA LEU A 144 2.01 6.79 -21.10
C LEU A 144 3.33 6.55 -20.37
N GLU A 145 4.12 7.60 -20.16
CA GLU A 145 5.36 7.54 -19.36
C GLU A 145 5.07 7.13 -17.91
N LEU A 146 4.09 7.76 -17.27
CA LEU A 146 3.69 7.40 -15.91
C LEU A 146 3.11 5.99 -15.82
N ALA A 147 2.29 5.57 -16.79
CA ALA A 147 1.73 4.23 -16.83
C ALA A 147 2.83 3.16 -16.88
N ARG A 148 3.85 3.34 -17.74
CA ARG A 148 5.01 2.44 -17.81
C ARG A 148 5.80 2.40 -16.51
N ALA A 149 5.95 3.56 -15.86
CA ALA A 149 6.65 3.64 -14.59
C ALA A 149 5.91 2.85 -13.48
N LEU A 150 4.57 2.89 -13.45
CA LEU A 150 3.77 2.08 -12.52
C LEU A 150 3.82 0.58 -12.80
N GLU A 151 3.87 0.19 -14.07
CA GLU A 151 3.93 -1.23 -14.47
C GLU A 151 5.26 -1.88 -14.08
N HIS A 152 6.39 -1.19 -14.27
CA HIS A 152 7.71 -1.71 -13.91
C HIS A 152 7.84 -2.04 -12.42
N ALA A 153 7.09 -1.37 -11.53
CA ALA A 153 7.09 -1.64 -10.09
C ALA A 153 6.40 -2.96 -9.70
N THR A 154 5.65 -3.60 -10.61
CA THR A 154 4.97 -4.89 -10.35
C THR A 154 5.75 -6.11 -10.85
N GLN A 155 6.87 -5.90 -11.53
CA GLN A 155 7.66 -6.95 -12.19
C GLN A 155 9.07 -7.11 -11.61
N ALA A 156 9.43 -6.31 -10.60
CA ALA A 156 10.71 -6.35 -9.89
C ALA A 156 10.57 -7.12 -8.58
#